data_AF-A0A158QZF6-F1
#
_entry.id   AF-A0A158QZF6-F1
#
_cell.length_a   1.000
_cell.length_b   1.000
_cell.length_c   1.000
_cell.angle_alpha   90.00
_cell.angle_beta   90.00
_cell.angle_gamma   90.00
#
_symmetry.space_group_name_H-M   'P 1'
#
loop_
_entity.id
_entity.type
_entity.pdbx_description
1 polymer ?
#
loop_
_entity_poly.entity_id
_entity_poly.type
_entity_poly.pdbx_seq_one_letter_code
_entity_poly.pdbx_strand_id
1 'polypeptide(L)'
;SFPVFPLIKTRNVTLKQFAVADRSDVPYLRSNNIYRCKVPEEKLRWSVPFPEYDPPDYTDPKVLKQSWADPEPQSGNFKWNAVDGKINRVSYEGNYSFDDDLRPINPIGRTGLRGRGVLGRWGPNHAADPLVTRLKDGRLQFVAIKRSDTGEWAIPGGMVDAGEQVSQTLKREFSEETLGGDFREELEQLWENGRELYRGYVDDPRNTDNAWMETVCVNFHDSTSLLEKVDLKMSRRAPPPIEGLYSLKVDNISYNTTQADLRRMFDKYGEIGDIHIPRDKYTRQSKGFGFVRFYSRRDAEYAMDRTDGRWVEGREIRVAMARYERPIDERGAYTRRGR
;
A
#
# COMPACT_ATOMS: atom_id res chain seq x y z
N SER A 1 -5.16 -12.25 21.40
CA SER A 1 -6.44 -12.77 20.90
C SER A 1 -6.97 -11.81 19.85
N PHE A 2 -6.95 -12.19 18.58
CA PHE A 2 -7.53 -11.38 17.51
C PHE A 2 -9.06 -11.43 17.59
N PRO A 3 -9.78 -10.31 17.45
CA PRO A 3 -11.23 -10.32 17.48
C PRO A 3 -11.79 -11.00 16.23
N VAL A 4 -12.77 -11.87 16.46
CA VAL A 4 -13.53 -12.58 15.43
C VAL A 4 -14.78 -11.77 15.14
N PHE A 5 -14.93 -11.25 13.93
CA PHE A 5 -16.14 -10.53 13.52
C PHE A 5 -17.11 -11.47 12.79
N PRO A 6 -18.38 -11.59 13.23
CA PRO A 6 -19.42 -12.21 12.43
C PRO A 6 -19.75 -11.33 11.23
N LEU A 7 -19.96 -11.95 10.06
CA LEU A 7 -20.38 -11.26 8.85
C LEU A 7 -21.72 -10.56 9.11
N ILE A 8 -21.74 -9.22 8.99
CA ILE A 8 -22.99 -8.46 8.95
C ILE A 8 -23.75 -8.93 7.72
N LYS A 9 -24.99 -9.40 7.93
CA LYS A 9 -25.97 -9.70 6.87
C LYS A 9 -25.87 -8.59 5.81
N THR A 10 -25.67 -8.99 4.56
CA THR A 10 -25.80 -8.14 3.39
C THR A 10 -27.14 -7.41 3.46
N ARG A 11 -27.13 -6.18 3.97
CA ARG A 11 -28.18 -5.22 3.67
C ARG A 11 -28.07 -5.00 2.18
N ASN A 12 -29.19 -5.14 1.48
CA ASN A 12 -29.34 -4.61 0.12
C ASN A 12 -28.65 -3.24 0.09
N VAL A 13 -27.56 -3.13 -0.67
CA VAL A 13 -26.92 -1.86 -0.97
C VAL A 13 -27.82 -1.20 -2.01
N THR A 14 -29.02 -0.79 -1.59
CA THR A 14 -29.68 0.34 -2.24
C THR A 14 -28.67 1.46 -2.20
N LEU A 15 -28.34 2.05 -3.36
CA LEU A 15 -27.51 3.25 -3.55
C LEU A 15 -27.55 4.16 -2.31
N LYS A 16 -26.71 3.86 -1.33
CA LYS A 16 -26.52 4.70 -0.17
C LYS A 16 -25.51 5.69 -0.68
N GLN A 17 -26.03 6.84 -1.10
CA GLN A 17 -25.43 8.16 -0.96
C GLN A 17 -23.92 8.15 -1.19
N PHE A 18 -23.47 8.64 -2.36
CA PHE A 18 -22.05 8.92 -2.60
C PHE A 18 -21.47 9.69 -1.41
N ALA A 19 -20.80 8.98 -0.51
CA ALA A 19 -20.45 9.48 0.82
C ALA A 19 -19.38 10.56 0.72
N VAL A 20 -18.74 10.67 -0.45
CA VAL A 20 -17.74 11.69 -0.78
C VAL A 20 -18.38 13.06 -0.98
N ALA A 21 -19.50 13.15 -1.71
CA ALA A 21 -20.16 14.42 -2.01
C ALA A 21 -20.87 15.03 -0.78
N ASP A 22 -21.22 14.20 0.21
CA ASP A 22 -21.89 14.64 1.44
C ASP A 22 -20.90 15.24 2.47
N ARG A 23 -19.58 15.05 2.31
CA ARG A 23 -18.53 15.54 3.23
C ARG A 23 -18.12 17.00 2.99
N SER A 24 -19.07 17.85 2.64
CA SER A 24 -18.83 19.29 2.41
C SER A 24 -18.62 20.08 3.72
N ASP A 25 -18.99 19.50 4.85
CA ASP A 25 -18.95 20.07 6.20
C ASP A 25 -17.62 19.79 6.95
N VAL A 26 -16.75 18.94 6.40
CA VAL A 26 -15.44 18.61 6.98
C VAL A 26 -14.30 18.99 6.02
N PRO A 27 -13.13 19.42 6.54
CA PRO A 27 -11.97 19.65 5.69
C PRO A 27 -11.57 18.39 4.93
N TYR A 28 -11.17 18.56 3.68
CA TYR A 28 -10.57 17.50 2.89
C TYR A 28 -9.29 17.00 3.56
N LEU A 29 -9.01 15.71 3.39
CA LEU A 29 -7.90 15.00 4.03
C LEU A 29 -6.57 15.75 3.90
N ARG A 30 -5.85 15.89 5.02
CA ARG A 30 -4.55 16.58 5.12
C ARG A 30 -4.56 18.08 4.78
N SER A 31 -5.75 18.67 4.67
CA SER A 31 -5.95 20.11 4.59
C SER A 31 -6.59 20.63 5.88
N ASN A 32 -6.36 21.91 6.19
CA ASN A 32 -7.01 22.58 7.32
C ASN A 32 -8.16 23.50 6.88
N ASN A 33 -8.26 23.79 5.58
CA ASN A 33 -9.11 24.86 5.06
C ASN A 33 -9.70 24.57 3.67
N ILE A 34 -9.50 23.38 3.11
CA ILE A 34 -10.10 23.00 1.82
C ILE A 34 -11.34 22.18 2.12
N TYR A 35 -12.48 22.61 1.58
CA TYR A 35 -13.77 21.95 1.76
C TYR A 35 -14.34 21.62 0.39
N ARG A 36 -15.07 20.51 0.30
CA ARG A 36 -15.81 20.20 -0.93
C ARG A 36 -16.95 21.19 -1.08
N CYS A 37 -17.24 21.63 -2.31
CA CYS A 37 -18.51 22.30 -2.55
C CYS A 37 -19.65 21.27 -2.49
N LYS A 38 -20.83 21.71 -2.06
CA LYS A 38 -21.99 20.83 -1.94
C LYS A 38 -22.50 20.45 -3.33
N VAL A 39 -22.67 19.17 -3.58
CA VAL A 39 -23.27 18.65 -4.82
C VAL A 39 -24.64 18.06 -4.50
N PRO A 40 -25.75 18.68 -4.95
CA PRO A 40 -27.08 18.08 -4.83
C PRO A 40 -27.12 16.71 -5.52
N GLU A 41 -27.89 15.77 -4.97
CA GLU A 41 -27.95 14.39 -5.45
C GLU A 41 -28.33 14.31 -6.94
N GLU A 42 -29.30 15.13 -7.34
CA GLU A 42 -29.77 15.26 -8.71
C GLU A 42 -28.74 15.88 -9.67
N LYS A 43 -27.69 16.51 -9.14
CA LYS A 43 -26.59 17.13 -9.91
C LYS A 43 -25.30 16.30 -9.89
N LEU A 44 -25.28 15.13 -9.25
CA LEU A 44 -24.08 14.29 -9.17
C LEU A 44 -23.59 13.85 -10.55
N ARG A 45 -24.49 13.44 -11.45
CA ARG A 45 -24.13 12.93 -12.77
C ARG A 45 -23.67 14.06 -13.68
N TRP A 46 -22.52 13.89 -14.34
CA TRP A 46 -21.97 14.86 -15.29
C TRP A 46 -22.92 15.21 -16.44
N SER A 47 -23.75 14.25 -16.87
CA SER A 47 -24.78 14.46 -17.90
C SER A 47 -25.87 15.46 -17.50
N VAL A 48 -26.01 15.76 -16.20
CA VAL A 48 -26.93 16.79 -15.72
C VAL A 48 -26.21 18.14 -15.75
N PRO A 49 -26.74 19.15 -16.47
CA PRO A 49 -26.17 20.49 -16.47
C PRO A 49 -26.13 21.09 -15.06
N PHE A 50 -24.98 21.64 -14.70
CA PHE A 50 -24.80 22.38 -13.46
C PHE A 50 -23.82 23.54 -13.70
N PRO A 51 -24.27 24.62 -14.39
CA PRO A 51 -23.39 25.72 -14.81
C PRO A 51 -22.69 26.45 -13.64
N GLU A 52 -23.30 26.44 -12.46
CA GLU A 52 -22.79 27.09 -11.25
C GLU A 52 -21.81 26.20 -10.47
N TYR A 53 -21.48 25.01 -11.00
CA TYR A 53 -20.55 24.08 -10.36
C TYR A 53 -19.12 24.60 -10.41
N ASP A 54 -18.68 25.20 -9.31
CA ASP A 54 -17.34 25.75 -9.14
C ASP A 54 -16.64 25.14 -7.90
N PRO A 55 -16.20 23.87 -7.99
CA PRO A 55 -15.47 23.22 -6.90
C PRO A 55 -14.05 23.79 -6.73
N PRO A 56 -13.53 23.85 -5.49
CA PRO A 56 -12.12 24.19 -5.29
C PRO A 56 -11.20 23.20 -5.99
N ASP A 57 -10.08 23.68 -6.52
CA ASP A 57 -9.03 22.87 -7.11
C ASP A 57 -7.92 22.62 -6.09
N TYR A 58 -7.71 21.36 -5.71
CA TYR A 58 -6.75 21.00 -4.68
C TYR A 58 -5.98 19.73 -5.01
N THR A 59 -4.66 19.83 -4.88
CA THR A 59 -3.74 18.69 -4.77
C THR A 59 -2.80 18.94 -3.60
N ASP A 60 -2.64 17.94 -2.72
CA ASP A 60 -1.81 18.05 -1.53
C ASP A 60 -0.35 18.37 -1.92
N PRO A 61 0.27 19.45 -1.37
CA PRO A 61 1.63 19.84 -1.72
C PRO A 61 2.69 18.76 -1.46
N LYS A 62 2.42 17.83 -0.53
CA LYS A 62 3.30 16.68 -0.28
C LYS A 62 3.24 15.69 -1.43
N VAL A 63 2.08 15.50 -2.07
CA VAL A 63 1.91 14.65 -3.26
C VAL A 63 2.69 15.24 -4.42
N LEU A 64 2.61 16.56 -4.65
CA LEU A 64 3.33 17.24 -5.74
C LEU A 64 4.86 17.06 -5.67
N LYS A 65 5.41 16.83 -4.46
CA LYS A 65 6.84 16.61 -4.24
C LYS A 65 7.27 15.15 -4.44
N GLN A 66 6.32 14.23 -4.62
CA GLN A 66 6.62 12.82 -4.72
C GLN A 66 7.00 12.44 -6.14
N SER A 67 8.10 11.70 -6.27
CA SER A 67 8.54 11.16 -7.55
C SER A 67 7.60 10.06 -8.11
N TRP A 68 6.71 9.52 -7.27
CA TRP A 68 5.67 8.59 -7.67
C TRP A 68 4.34 9.28 -8.02
N ALA A 69 4.18 10.58 -7.82
CA ALA A 69 2.99 11.30 -8.25
C ALA A 69 3.13 11.75 -9.70
N ASP A 70 2.01 11.86 -10.40
CA ASP A 70 1.99 12.36 -11.77
C ASP A 70 2.31 13.88 -11.81
N PRO A 71 2.92 14.39 -12.89
CA PRO A 71 2.88 15.82 -13.17
C PRO A 71 1.45 16.28 -13.55
N GLU A 72 1.23 17.59 -13.69
CA GLU A 72 0.00 18.10 -14.30
C GLU A 72 -0.15 17.62 -15.76
N PRO A 73 -1.38 17.34 -16.25
CA PRO A 73 -1.59 16.94 -17.64
C PRO A 73 -1.17 17.99 -18.64
N GLN A 74 -0.54 17.54 -19.72
CA GLN A 74 -0.15 18.35 -20.87
C GLN A 74 -0.38 17.53 -22.13
N SER A 75 -0.64 18.16 -23.26
CA SER A 75 -0.87 17.42 -24.51
C SER A 75 0.28 16.46 -24.82
N GLY A 76 -0.02 15.16 -24.88
CA GLY A 76 0.92 14.09 -25.24
C GLY A 76 1.76 13.51 -24.10
N ASN A 77 1.62 13.97 -22.85
CA ASN A 77 2.42 13.45 -21.74
C ASN A 77 1.89 12.15 -21.10
N PHE A 78 0.64 11.76 -21.40
CA PHE A 78 0.02 10.55 -20.86
C PHE A 78 -0.70 9.73 -21.94
N LYS A 79 -0.69 8.40 -21.78
CA LYS A 79 -1.55 7.48 -22.53
C LYS A 79 -2.80 7.14 -21.72
N TRP A 80 -3.84 7.95 -21.88
CA TRP A 80 -5.09 7.77 -21.14
C TRP A 80 -5.92 6.57 -21.60
N ASN A 81 -6.77 6.04 -20.72
CA ASN A 81 -7.59 4.86 -20.96
C ASN A 81 -6.78 3.65 -21.46
N ALA A 82 -5.49 3.59 -21.11
CA ALA A 82 -4.54 2.57 -21.56
C ALA A 82 -3.47 2.30 -20.48
N VAL A 83 -2.66 1.27 -20.69
CA VAL A 83 -1.44 1.07 -19.89
C VAL A 83 -0.36 2.00 -20.41
N ASP A 84 0.09 2.92 -19.55
CA ASP A 84 1.05 3.98 -19.84
C ASP A 84 2.42 3.65 -19.22
N GLY A 85 3.24 2.92 -19.98
CA GLY A 85 4.50 2.39 -19.48
C GLY A 85 4.26 1.37 -18.36
N LYS A 86 4.58 1.75 -17.12
CA LYS A 86 4.33 0.94 -15.91
C LYS A 86 3.02 1.30 -15.19
N ILE A 87 2.36 2.38 -15.59
CA ILE A 87 1.17 2.88 -14.89
C ILE A 87 -0.06 2.39 -15.64
N ASN A 88 -0.90 1.60 -14.98
CA ASN A 88 -2.21 1.28 -15.53
C ASN A 88 -3.13 2.49 -15.34
N ARG A 89 -3.56 3.11 -16.45
CA ARG A 89 -4.54 4.21 -16.45
C ARG A 89 -5.90 3.74 -16.98
N VAL A 90 -6.11 2.44 -17.19
CA VAL A 90 -7.41 1.88 -17.60
C VAL A 90 -8.32 1.80 -16.38
N SER A 91 -9.49 2.45 -16.45
CA SER A 91 -10.52 2.30 -15.43
C SER A 91 -11.31 1.00 -15.64
N TYR A 92 -11.68 0.36 -14.54
CA TYR A 92 -12.61 -0.76 -14.56
C TYR A 92 -14.06 -0.37 -14.88
N GLU A 93 -14.38 0.94 -14.85
CA GLU A 93 -15.69 1.49 -15.24
C GLU A 93 -15.79 1.80 -16.74
N GLY A 94 -14.75 1.48 -17.52
CA GLY A 94 -14.64 1.78 -18.94
C GLY A 94 -13.91 3.09 -19.23
N ASN A 95 -14.03 3.59 -20.46
CA ASN A 95 -13.30 4.79 -20.86
C ASN A 95 -13.85 6.03 -20.15
N TYR A 96 -12.98 6.78 -19.48
CA TYR A 96 -13.32 8.09 -18.89
C TYR A 96 -13.04 9.24 -19.85
N SER A 97 -13.78 10.34 -19.66
CA SER A 97 -13.65 11.60 -20.39
C SER A 97 -12.66 12.55 -19.72
N PHE A 98 -12.47 13.73 -20.29
CA PHE A 98 -11.53 14.76 -19.81
C PHE A 98 -12.21 16.12 -19.67
N ASP A 99 -11.73 16.92 -18.73
CA ASP A 99 -12.10 18.34 -18.61
C ASP A 99 -11.26 19.23 -19.55
N ASP A 100 -11.54 20.53 -19.55
CA ASP A 100 -10.86 21.51 -20.41
C ASP A 100 -9.35 21.62 -20.14
N ASP A 101 -8.89 21.19 -18.95
CA ASP A 101 -7.49 21.13 -18.55
C ASP A 101 -6.84 19.78 -18.88
N LEU A 102 -7.49 18.95 -19.70
CA LEU A 102 -7.06 17.60 -20.10
C LEU A 102 -6.95 16.61 -18.92
N ARG A 103 -7.62 16.88 -17.79
CA ARG A 103 -7.62 15.98 -16.63
C ARG A 103 -8.74 14.96 -16.78
N PRO A 104 -8.54 13.70 -16.37
CA PRO A 104 -9.62 12.72 -16.31
C PRO A 104 -10.82 13.25 -15.53
N ILE A 105 -12.03 12.85 -15.92
CA ILE A 105 -13.27 13.13 -15.20
C ILE A 105 -13.73 11.84 -14.54
N ASN A 106 -14.04 11.93 -13.24
CA ASN A 106 -14.54 10.82 -12.43
C ASN A 106 -15.76 10.18 -13.11
N PRO A 107 -15.72 8.89 -13.49
CA PRO A 107 -16.76 8.26 -14.31
C PRO A 107 -18.10 8.18 -13.59
N ILE A 108 -18.10 8.31 -12.27
CA ILE A 108 -19.29 8.18 -11.45
C ILE A 108 -20.05 9.49 -11.33
N GLY A 109 -19.36 10.61 -11.09
CA GLY A 109 -19.98 11.91 -10.94
C GLY A 109 -19.10 12.96 -10.27
N ARG A 110 -19.69 14.14 -10.09
CA ARG A 110 -19.14 15.27 -9.33
C ARG A 110 -18.94 14.90 -7.87
N THR A 111 -17.84 15.34 -7.29
CA THR A 111 -17.43 15.08 -5.90
C THR A 111 -17.31 16.36 -5.07
N GLY A 112 -17.45 17.52 -5.70
CA GLY A 112 -17.29 18.83 -5.07
C GLY A 112 -15.84 19.27 -4.89
N LEU A 113 -14.88 18.61 -5.54
CA LEU A 113 -13.44 18.95 -5.44
C LEU A 113 -12.71 18.57 -6.73
N ARG A 114 -11.99 19.52 -7.33
CA ARG A 114 -11.08 19.29 -8.47
C ARG A 114 -9.66 19.02 -8.00
N GLY A 115 -8.81 18.62 -8.94
CA GLY A 115 -7.43 18.23 -8.67
C GLY A 115 -7.34 16.77 -8.20
N ARG A 116 -6.18 16.35 -7.67
CA ARG A 116 -5.98 14.96 -7.21
C ARG A 116 -6.23 14.76 -5.72
N GLY A 117 -6.36 15.84 -4.96
CA GLY A 117 -6.35 15.79 -3.51
C GLY A 117 -5.10 15.07 -2.99
N VAL A 118 -5.27 13.96 -2.27
CA VAL A 118 -4.14 13.17 -1.73
C VAL A 118 -3.69 12.00 -2.63
N LEU A 119 -4.31 11.80 -3.80
CA LEU A 119 -3.99 10.70 -4.71
C LEU A 119 -2.82 11.07 -5.63
N GLY A 120 -1.98 10.08 -5.96
CA GLY A 120 -0.79 10.33 -6.79
C GLY A 120 -1.09 10.45 -8.26
N ARG A 121 -2.05 9.66 -8.75
CA ARG A 121 -2.37 9.55 -10.17
C ARG A 121 -3.60 10.36 -10.51
N TRP A 122 -3.57 10.95 -11.69
CA TRP A 122 -4.79 11.39 -12.35
C TRP A 122 -5.59 10.18 -12.83
N GLY A 123 -6.91 10.25 -12.70
CA GLY A 123 -7.80 9.15 -13.04
C GLY A 123 -7.81 8.03 -12.00
N PRO A 124 -7.86 6.75 -12.42
CA PRO A 124 -7.96 5.64 -11.48
C PRO A 124 -6.65 5.41 -10.71
N ASN A 125 -6.78 5.22 -9.39
CA ASN A 125 -5.71 4.82 -8.49
C ASN A 125 -6.03 3.41 -7.98
N HIS A 126 -5.38 2.41 -8.58
CA HIS A 126 -5.69 1.01 -8.32
C HIS A 126 -5.14 0.50 -6.99
N ALA A 127 -5.99 -0.21 -6.27
CA ALA A 127 -5.69 -0.99 -5.08
C ALA A 127 -6.03 -2.47 -5.29
N ALA A 128 -5.59 -3.31 -4.37
CA ALA A 128 -5.97 -4.72 -4.32
C ALA A 128 -6.24 -5.14 -2.87
N ASP A 129 -7.33 -5.88 -2.68
CA ASP A 129 -7.87 -6.26 -1.38
C ASP A 129 -7.93 -7.80 -1.25
N PRO A 130 -6.97 -8.44 -0.56
CA PRO A 130 -6.95 -9.88 -0.35
C PRO A 130 -7.87 -10.25 0.82
N LEU A 131 -9.10 -10.67 0.50
CA LEU A 131 -10.04 -11.17 1.49
C LEU A 131 -9.72 -12.64 1.82
N VAL A 132 -8.88 -12.89 2.82
CA VAL A 132 -8.53 -14.25 3.23
C VAL A 132 -9.55 -14.77 4.25
N THR A 133 -10.25 -15.87 3.93
CA THR A 133 -11.34 -16.42 4.75
C THR A 133 -11.09 -17.87 5.18
N ARG A 134 -11.73 -18.30 6.26
CA ARG A 134 -11.86 -19.73 6.65
C ARG A 134 -13.23 -20.02 7.26
N LEU A 135 -13.62 -21.29 7.26
CA LEU A 135 -14.70 -21.77 8.12
C LEU A 135 -14.12 -22.31 9.43
N LYS A 136 -14.61 -21.83 10.56
CA LYS A 136 -14.25 -22.34 11.88
C LYS A 136 -15.49 -22.42 12.76
N ASP A 137 -15.74 -23.59 13.36
CA ASP A 137 -16.90 -23.86 14.21
C ASP A 137 -18.24 -23.50 13.52
N GLY A 138 -18.35 -23.82 12.22
CA GLY A 138 -19.53 -23.53 11.40
C GLY A 138 -19.73 -22.04 11.06
N ARG A 139 -18.75 -21.18 11.38
CA ARG A 139 -18.81 -19.74 11.10
C ARG A 139 -17.71 -19.32 10.13
N LEU A 140 -18.07 -18.48 9.18
CA LEU A 140 -17.11 -17.83 8.29
C LEU A 140 -16.34 -16.76 9.09
N GLN A 141 -15.02 -16.81 8.98
CA GLN A 141 -14.09 -15.85 9.54
C GLN A 141 -13.24 -15.28 8.41
N PHE A 142 -12.75 -14.05 8.57
CA PHE A 142 -11.77 -13.45 7.66
C PHE A 142 -10.68 -12.71 8.42
N VAL A 143 -9.52 -12.54 7.78
CA VAL A 143 -8.41 -11.79 8.34
C VAL A 143 -8.65 -10.30 8.12
N ALA A 144 -8.63 -9.54 9.21
CA ALA A 144 -8.77 -8.08 9.20
C ALA A 144 -7.61 -7.45 9.98
N ILE A 145 -7.26 -6.23 9.61
CA ILE A 145 -6.31 -5.40 10.34
C ILE A 145 -7.02 -4.22 10.97
N LYS A 146 -6.53 -3.78 12.13
CA LYS A 146 -6.99 -2.54 12.75
C LYS A 146 -6.02 -1.44 12.37
N ARG A 147 -6.48 -0.49 11.55
CA ARG A 147 -5.60 0.59 11.08
C ARG A 147 -5.13 1.44 12.25
N SER A 148 -3.85 1.81 12.27
CA SER A 148 -3.27 2.61 13.35
C SER A 148 -3.69 4.09 13.31
N ASP A 149 -4.09 4.59 12.15
CA ASP A 149 -4.47 5.98 11.93
C ASP A 149 -5.93 6.26 12.32
N THR A 150 -6.86 5.37 11.96
CA THR A 150 -8.30 5.55 12.25
C THR A 150 -8.80 4.67 13.39
N GLY A 151 -8.09 3.60 13.73
CA GLY A 151 -8.57 2.57 14.66
C GLY A 151 -9.69 1.70 14.07
N GLU A 152 -10.04 1.85 12.79
CA GLU A 152 -11.06 1.05 12.13
C GLU A 152 -10.52 -0.29 11.66
N TRP A 153 -11.40 -1.28 11.58
CA TRP A 153 -11.09 -2.59 11.01
C TRP A 153 -11.25 -2.56 9.50
N ALA A 154 -10.27 -3.09 8.78
CA ALA A 154 -10.25 -3.11 7.32
C ALA A 154 -9.66 -4.43 6.78
N ILE A 155 -9.89 -4.71 5.50
CA ILE A 155 -9.17 -5.75 4.76
C ILE A 155 -7.70 -5.31 4.65
N PRO A 156 -6.72 -6.24 4.80
CA PRO A 156 -5.29 -5.96 4.63
C PRO A 156 -4.90 -5.76 3.16
N GLY A 157 -5.50 -4.74 2.52
CA GLY A 157 -5.20 -4.35 1.16
C GLY A 157 -4.38 -3.07 1.07
N GLY A 158 -4.00 -2.73 -0.16
CA GLY A 158 -3.22 -1.53 -0.42
C GLY A 158 -3.06 -1.24 -1.92
N MET A 159 -2.24 -0.24 -2.22
CA MET A 159 -2.09 0.28 -3.58
C MET A 159 -1.32 -0.71 -4.46
N VAL A 160 -1.71 -0.80 -5.74
CA VAL A 160 -0.93 -1.50 -6.76
C VAL A 160 0.29 -0.64 -7.10
N ASP A 161 1.49 -1.19 -6.93
CA ASP A 161 2.73 -0.49 -7.27
C ASP A 161 2.89 -0.36 -8.81
N ALA A 162 3.68 0.62 -9.26
CA ALA A 162 3.93 0.81 -10.69
C ALA A 162 4.56 -0.43 -11.33
N GLY A 163 3.89 -1.00 -12.34
CA GLY A 163 4.30 -2.21 -13.05
C GLY A 163 4.05 -3.51 -12.27
N GLU A 164 3.45 -3.44 -11.09
CA GLU A 164 3.07 -4.60 -10.29
C GLU A 164 1.77 -5.20 -10.83
N GLN A 165 1.70 -6.54 -10.87
CA GLN A 165 0.44 -7.23 -11.16
C GLN A 165 -0.45 -7.26 -9.92
N VAL A 166 -1.77 -7.12 -10.11
CA VAL A 166 -2.75 -7.20 -9.01
C VAL A 166 -2.56 -8.45 -8.14
N SER A 167 -2.26 -9.60 -8.75
CA SER A 167 -1.98 -10.85 -8.02
C SER A 167 -0.77 -10.75 -7.09
N GLN A 168 0.27 -9.99 -7.47
CA GLN A 168 1.44 -9.75 -6.65
C GLN A 168 1.10 -8.78 -5.50
N THR A 169 0.33 -7.72 -5.78
CA THR A 169 -0.16 -6.78 -4.76
C THR A 169 -0.97 -7.50 -3.67
N LEU A 170 -1.89 -8.39 -4.06
CA LEU A 170 -2.70 -9.18 -3.10
C LEU A 170 -1.83 -9.99 -2.14
N LYS A 171 -0.83 -10.71 -2.64
CA LYS A 171 0.11 -11.49 -1.80
C LYS A 171 0.95 -10.58 -0.90
N ARG A 172 1.47 -9.49 -1.48
CA ARG A 172 2.37 -8.55 -0.79
C ARG A 172 1.66 -7.84 0.36
N GLU A 173 0.51 -7.21 0.09
CA GLU A 173 -0.24 -6.45 1.11
C GLU A 173 -0.69 -7.37 2.25
N PHE A 174 -1.19 -8.57 1.95
CA PHE A 174 -1.53 -9.53 2.99
C PHE A 174 -0.33 -9.90 3.87
N SER A 175 0.81 -10.21 3.25
CA SER A 175 2.02 -10.63 3.97
C SER A 175 2.60 -9.48 4.81
N GLU A 176 2.69 -8.29 4.22
CA GLU A 176 3.19 -7.10 4.90
C GLU A 176 2.29 -6.71 6.07
N GLU A 177 0.97 -6.74 5.93
CA GLU A 177 0.06 -6.27 6.97
C GLU A 177 -0.25 -7.32 8.05
N THR A 178 -0.18 -8.61 7.72
CA THR A 178 -0.69 -9.68 8.61
C THR A 178 0.35 -10.72 9.02
N LEU A 179 1.52 -10.78 8.36
CA LEU A 179 2.56 -11.79 8.61
C LEU A 179 3.91 -11.18 9.00
N GLY A 180 3.93 -9.92 9.43
CA GLY A 180 5.19 -9.23 9.75
C GLY A 180 6.11 -8.98 8.55
N GLY A 181 5.61 -9.15 7.31
CA GLY A 181 6.41 -9.05 6.08
C GLY A 181 7.12 -10.35 5.68
N ASP A 182 6.91 -11.44 6.39
CA ASP A 182 7.48 -12.75 6.04
C ASP A 182 6.68 -13.40 4.91
N PHE A 183 7.37 -13.75 3.82
CA PHE A 183 6.81 -14.63 2.79
C PHE A 183 6.85 -16.06 3.30
N ARG A 184 5.73 -16.77 3.16
CA ARG A 184 5.54 -18.12 3.66
C ARG A 184 5.16 -19.03 2.50
N GLU A 185 6.08 -19.93 2.13
CA GLU A 185 5.87 -20.88 1.03
C GLU A 185 4.60 -21.73 1.23
N GLU A 186 4.25 -22.02 2.49
CA GLU A 186 3.03 -22.75 2.85
C GLU A 186 1.73 -22.04 2.44
N LEU A 187 1.77 -20.74 2.12
CA LEU A 187 0.62 -19.97 1.65
C LEU A 187 0.53 -19.91 0.11
N GLU A 188 1.51 -20.42 -0.64
CA GLU A 188 1.47 -20.31 -2.11
C GLU A 188 0.23 -20.97 -2.72
N GLN A 189 -0.17 -22.14 -2.20
CA GLN A 189 -1.38 -22.84 -2.63
C GLN A 189 -2.66 -22.03 -2.35
N LEU A 190 -2.69 -21.23 -1.28
CA LEU A 190 -3.84 -20.36 -0.97
C LEU A 190 -4.03 -19.34 -2.09
N TRP A 191 -2.95 -18.76 -2.59
CA TRP A 191 -2.99 -17.69 -3.59
C TRP A 191 -3.35 -18.17 -5.00
N GLU A 192 -3.24 -19.46 -5.28
CA GLU A 192 -3.63 -20.04 -6.57
C GLU A 192 -5.16 -20.15 -6.72
N ASN A 193 -5.90 -20.19 -5.61
CA ASN A 193 -7.33 -20.47 -5.57
C ASN A 193 -8.19 -19.23 -5.27
N GLY A 194 -7.78 -18.07 -5.83
CA GLY A 194 -8.49 -16.81 -5.65
C GLY A 194 -9.78 -16.71 -6.48
N ARG A 195 -10.86 -16.25 -5.84
CA ARG A 195 -12.11 -15.87 -6.51
C ARG A 195 -12.29 -14.35 -6.43
N GLU A 196 -12.26 -13.69 -7.58
CA GLU A 196 -12.60 -12.27 -7.66
C GLU A 196 -14.05 -12.05 -7.22
N LEU A 197 -14.23 -11.16 -6.24
CA LEU A 197 -15.53 -10.76 -5.72
C LEU A 197 -15.99 -9.43 -6.29
N TYR A 198 -15.03 -8.53 -6.52
CA TYR A 198 -15.32 -7.18 -6.96
C TYR A 198 -14.12 -6.59 -7.72
N ARG A 199 -14.44 -5.79 -8.74
CA ARG A 199 -13.51 -4.99 -9.51
C ARG A 199 -14.23 -3.73 -9.96
N GLY A 200 -13.70 -2.57 -9.59
CA GLY A 200 -14.38 -1.32 -9.92
C GLY A 200 -14.06 -0.15 -9.00
N TYR A 201 -14.83 0.90 -9.18
CA TYR A 201 -14.82 2.13 -8.41
C TYR A 201 -15.14 1.95 -6.92
N VAL A 202 -14.31 2.51 -6.06
CA VAL A 202 -14.56 2.54 -4.61
C VAL A 202 -14.99 3.94 -4.20
N ASP A 203 -16.15 4.05 -3.54
CA ASP A 203 -16.59 5.29 -2.89
C ASP A 203 -15.67 5.59 -1.70
N ASP A 204 -14.61 6.36 -1.95
CA ASP A 204 -13.51 6.61 -1.03
C ASP A 204 -13.37 8.12 -0.76
N PRO A 205 -13.20 8.56 0.51
CA PRO A 205 -13.12 9.98 0.86
C PRO A 205 -11.98 10.74 0.16
N ARG A 206 -11.00 10.04 -0.40
CA ARG A 206 -9.91 10.62 -1.19
C ARG A 206 -10.34 11.03 -2.59
N ASN A 207 -11.42 10.46 -3.13
CA ASN A 207 -11.86 10.68 -4.52
C ASN A 207 -12.15 12.15 -4.79
N THR A 208 -11.75 12.62 -5.96
CA THR A 208 -12.03 13.95 -6.49
C THR A 208 -12.72 13.82 -7.84
N ASP A 209 -13.01 14.96 -8.46
CA ASP A 209 -13.51 15.01 -9.83
C ASP A 209 -12.50 14.48 -10.84
N ASN A 210 -11.22 14.43 -10.48
CA ASN A 210 -10.14 14.11 -11.42
C ASN A 210 -9.26 12.92 -11.03
N ALA A 211 -9.43 12.37 -9.83
CA ALA A 211 -8.71 11.18 -9.37
C ALA A 211 -9.60 10.35 -8.44
N TRP A 212 -9.62 9.03 -8.61
CA TRP A 212 -10.48 8.16 -7.80
C TRP A 212 -9.82 6.83 -7.49
N MET A 213 -10.33 6.16 -6.46
CA MET A 213 -9.92 4.83 -6.07
C MET A 213 -10.66 3.78 -6.87
N GLU A 214 -9.92 2.77 -7.32
CA GLU A 214 -10.49 1.52 -7.81
C GLU A 214 -9.80 0.36 -7.12
N THR A 215 -10.51 -0.75 -6.92
CA THR A 215 -9.92 -1.93 -6.30
C THR A 215 -10.27 -3.21 -7.05
N VAL A 216 -9.44 -4.22 -6.84
CA VAL A 216 -9.79 -5.62 -7.10
C VAL A 216 -9.81 -6.34 -5.76
N CYS A 217 -10.99 -6.80 -5.35
CA CYS A 217 -11.16 -7.61 -4.15
C CYS A 217 -11.24 -9.09 -4.56
N VAL A 218 -10.30 -9.88 -4.04
CA VAL A 218 -10.20 -11.31 -4.32
C VAL A 218 -10.32 -12.08 -3.02
N ASN A 219 -11.25 -13.02 -2.97
CA ASN A 219 -11.36 -13.93 -1.85
C ASN A 219 -10.46 -15.14 -2.05
N PHE A 220 -9.59 -15.38 -1.06
CA PHE A 220 -8.80 -16.59 -0.94
C PHE A 220 -9.33 -17.39 0.25
N HIS A 221 -10.01 -18.50 -0.03
CA HIS A 221 -10.61 -19.33 1.01
C HIS A 221 -9.64 -20.44 1.44
N ASP A 222 -9.30 -20.47 2.72
CA ASP A 222 -8.53 -21.53 3.34
C ASP A 222 -9.43 -22.74 3.65
N SER A 223 -9.36 -23.75 2.78
CA SER A 223 -10.01 -25.05 2.95
C SER A 223 -9.14 -26.09 3.66
N THR A 224 -7.87 -25.79 3.90
CA THR A 224 -6.86 -26.73 4.41
C THR A 224 -6.39 -26.42 5.83
N SER A 225 -7.04 -25.44 6.48
CA SER A 225 -6.74 -24.98 7.85
C SER A 225 -5.33 -24.41 7.99
N LEU A 226 -4.78 -23.80 6.92
CA LEU A 226 -3.50 -23.10 6.94
C LEU A 226 -3.50 -21.95 7.95
N LEU A 227 -4.60 -21.19 8.04
CA LEU A 227 -4.74 -20.07 8.97
C LEU A 227 -4.77 -20.49 10.45
N GLU A 228 -4.84 -21.78 10.75
CA GLU A 228 -4.66 -22.29 12.13
C GLU A 228 -3.19 -22.49 12.48
N LYS A 229 -2.34 -22.67 11.47
CA LYS A 229 -0.89 -22.91 11.61
C LYS A 229 -0.08 -21.62 11.48
N VAL A 230 -0.68 -20.58 10.91
CA VAL A 230 -0.05 -19.27 10.72
C VAL A 230 -0.28 -18.38 11.93
N ASP A 231 0.81 -17.90 12.53
CA ASP A 231 0.76 -16.86 13.55
C ASP A 231 0.61 -15.49 12.87
N LEU A 232 -0.62 -14.98 12.85
CA LEU A 232 -0.90 -13.64 12.34
C LEU A 232 -0.25 -12.61 13.27
N LYS A 233 0.60 -11.75 12.71
CA LYS A 233 1.25 -10.65 13.41
C LYS A 233 1.07 -9.40 12.57
N MET A 234 0.39 -8.41 13.14
CA MET A 234 0.39 -7.09 12.52
C MET A 234 1.84 -6.63 12.38
N SER A 235 2.29 -6.33 11.16
CA SER A 235 3.54 -5.59 11.06
C SER A 235 3.29 -4.24 11.70
N ARG A 236 4.07 -3.92 12.73
CA ARG A 236 4.15 -2.54 13.17
C ARG A 236 4.78 -1.80 11.99
N ARG A 237 3.98 -1.09 11.20
CA ARG A 237 4.47 -0.19 10.13
C ARG A 237 5.45 0.88 10.63
N ALA A 238 5.65 1.00 11.95
CA ALA A 238 6.84 1.65 12.48
C ALA A 238 8.00 0.65 12.42
N PRO A 239 9.10 0.93 11.68
CA PRO A 239 10.32 0.16 11.85
C PRO A 239 10.61 0.02 13.35
N PRO A 240 11.06 -1.16 13.83
CA PRO A 240 11.41 -1.30 15.23
C PRO A 240 12.34 -0.13 15.60
N PRO A 241 12.14 0.55 16.75
CA PRO A 241 13.04 1.60 17.16
C PRO A 241 14.47 1.02 17.17
N ILE A 242 15.27 1.45 16.20
CA ILE A 242 16.63 0.96 15.99
C ILE A 242 17.64 1.59 16.95
N GLU A 243 17.15 2.44 17.86
CA GLU A 243 17.92 3.01 18.96
C GLU A 243 18.50 1.89 19.81
N GLY A 244 19.84 1.81 19.86
CA GLY A 244 20.56 0.77 20.61
C GLY A 244 20.95 -0.47 19.79
N LEU A 245 20.59 -0.58 18.51
CA LEU A 245 21.02 -1.68 17.65
C LEU A 245 22.30 -1.33 16.85
N TYR A 246 23.15 -2.32 16.65
CA TYR A 246 24.40 -2.20 15.88
C TYR A 246 24.18 -2.70 14.45
N SER A 247 24.32 -1.81 13.48
CA SER A 247 23.96 -2.07 12.08
C SER A 247 25.17 -2.45 11.23
N LEU A 248 25.11 -3.61 10.59
CA LEU A 248 25.98 -4.00 9.49
C LEU A 248 25.31 -3.68 8.17
N LYS A 249 26.06 -3.07 7.25
CA LYS A 249 25.70 -2.95 5.85
C LYS A 249 26.34 -4.11 5.10
N VAL A 250 25.52 -4.85 4.34
CA VAL A 250 25.93 -5.99 3.52
C VAL A 250 25.75 -5.59 2.06
N ASP A 251 26.85 -5.27 1.38
CA ASP A 251 26.89 -4.86 -0.01
C ASP A 251 27.20 -6.04 -0.94
N ASN A 252 26.89 -5.87 -2.23
CA ASN A 252 27.11 -6.84 -3.31
C ASN A 252 26.36 -8.18 -3.13
N ILE A 253 25.21 -8.14 -2.46
CA ILE A 253 24.31 -9.30 -2.39
C ILE A 253 23.61 -9.54 -3.74
N SER A 254 23.12 -10.75 -3.95
CA SER A 254 22.32 -11.09 -5.13
C SER A 254 21.03 -10.29 -5.16
N TYR A 255 20.54 -10.00 -6.37
CA TYR A 255 19.28 -9.28 -6.54
C TYR A 255 18.07 -10.07 -6.04
N ASN A 256 18.23 -11.39 -5.93
CA ASN A 256 17.22 -12.32 -5.43
C ASN A 256 17.35 -12.59 -3.93
N THR A 257 18.41 -12.10 -3.27
CA THR A 257 18.62 -12.30 -1.83
C THR A 257 17.44 -11.75 -1.04
N THR A 258 16.86 -12.59 -0.20
CA THR A 258 15.74 -12.30 0.68
C THR A 258 16.20 -12.00 2.10
N GLN A 259 15.29 -11.46 2.92
CA GLN A 259 15.54 -11.22 4.34
C GLN A 259 15.82 -12.55 5.08
N ALA A 260 15.16 -13.64 4.67
CA ALA A 260 15.37 -14.97 5.25
C ALA A 260 16.78 -15.50 4.96
N ASP A 261 17.33 -15.21 3.78
CA ASP A 261 18.71 -15.62 3.42
C ASP A 261 19.73 -14.89 4.29
N LEU A 262 19.55 -13.57 4.47
CA LEU A 262 20.39 -12.79 5.39
C LEU A 262 20.25 -13.28 6.84
N ARG A 263 19.02 -13.60 7.28
CA ARG A 263 18.80 -14.16 8.62
C ARG A 263 19.58 -15.46 8.78
N ARG A 264 19.41 -16.44 7.90
CA ARG A 264 20.14 -17.72 7.96
C ARG A 264 21.66 -17.54 7.93
N MET A 265 22.16 -16.52 7.22
CA MET A 265 23.59 -16.24 7.14
C MET A 265 24.16 -15.65 8.43
N PHE A 266 23.42 -14.74 9.08
CA PHE A 266 23.91 -13.91 10.18
C PHE A 266 23.49 -14.38 11.59
N ASP A 267 22.43 -15.18 11.71
CA ASP A 267 21.81 -15.57 13.00
C ASP A 267 22.76 -16.37 13.90
N LYS A 268 23.69 -17.12 13.30
CA LYS A 268 24.71 -17.90 14.02
C LYS A 268 25.79 -17.07 14.74
N TYR A 269 25.86 -15.76 14.47
CA TYR A 269 26.87 -14.88 15.06
C TYR A 269 26.32 -14.05 16.24
N GLY A 270 24.99 -14.01 16.40
CA GLY A 270 24.31 -13.29 17.48
C GLY A 270 22.85 -13.01 17.16
N GLU A 271 22.13 -12.48 18.15
CA GLU A 271 20.70 -12.21 18.03
C GLU A 271 20.43 -11.02 17.10
N ILE A 272 19.67 -11.27 16.02
CA ILE A 272 19.30 -10.27 15.02
C ILE A 272 18.01 -9.55 15.42
N GLY A 273 18.09 -8.24 15.64
CA GLY A 273 16.95 -7.38 15.94
C GLY A 273 16.17 -6.94 14.71
N ASP A 274 16.84 -6.70 13.57
CA ASP A 274 16.18 -6.22 12.34
C ASP A 274 17.00 -6.56 11.08
N ILE A 275 16.31 -6.83 9.98
CA ILE A 275 16.90 -7.00 8.65
C ILE A 275 16.16 -6.11 7.69
N HIS A 276 16.88 -5.39 6.83
CA HIS A 276 16.27 -4.52 5.84
C HIS A 276 17.03 -4.58 4.53
N ILE A 277 16.37 -4.94 3.43
CA ILE A 277 16.95 -4.92 2.09
C ILE A 277 16.28 -3.78 1.32
N PRO A 278 16.98 -2.63 1.13
CA PRO A 278 16.48 -1.58 0.27
C PRO A 278 16.29 -2.08 -1.15
N ARG A 279 15.09 -1.84 -1.67
CA ARG A 279 14.75 -2.15 -3.06
C ARG A 279 14.66 -0.86 -3.86
N ASP A 280 14.99 -0.94 -5.14
CA ASP A 280 14.73 0.13 -6.07
C ASP A 280 13.23 0.41 -6.09
N LYS A 281 12.88 1.68 -5.95
CA LYS A 281 11.49 2.11 -5.76
C LYS A 281 10.63 1.87 -7.01
N TYR A 282 11.25 1.68 -8.18
CA TYR A 282 10.56 1.58 -9.47
C TYR A 282 10.71 0.22 -10.15
N THR A 283 11.81 -0.50 -9.90
CA THR A 283 12.01 -1.86 -10.43
C THR A 283 11.74 -2.93 -9.39
N ARG A 284 11.60 -2.56 -8.10
CA ARG A 284 11.46 -3.45 -6.94
C ARG A 284 12.57 -4.51 -6.81
N GLN A 285 13.58 -4.42 -7.65
CA GLN A 285 14.80 -5.20 -7.55
C GLN A 285 15.54 -4.73 -6.31
N SER A 286 16.18 -5.66 -5.60
CA SER A 286 17.12 -5.30 -4.54
C SER A 286 18.11 -4.27 -5.09
N LYS A 287 18.54 -3.31 -4.28
CA LYS A 287 19.63 -2.41 -4.69
C LYS A 287 21.00 -3.10 -4.64
N GLY A 288 21.03 -4.41 -4.42
CA GLY A 288 22.26 -5.19 -4.26
C GLY A 288 22.93 -4.98 -2.91
N PHE A 289 22.19 -4.46 -1.91
CA PHE A 289 22.66 -4.32 -0.54
C PHE A 289 21.53 -4.48 0.48
N GLY A 290 21.90 -4.82 1.72
CA GLY A 290 21.00 -4.95 2.85
C GLY A 290 21.64 -4.46 4.15
N PHE A 291 20.82 -4.40 5.19
CA PHE A 291 21.22 -4.07 6.55
C PHE A 291 20.81 -5.20 7.48
N VAL A 292 21.73 -5.60 8.34
CA VAL A 292 21.48 -6.58 9.41
C VAL A 292 21.85 -5.93 10.73
N ARG A 293 20.92 -5.91 11.67
CA ARG A 293 21.07 -5.21 12.95
C ARG A 293 21.12 -6.20 14.11
N PHE A 294 22.14 -6.10 14.93
CA PHE A 294 22.32 -6.93 16.13
C PHE A 294 22.02 -6.13 17.40
N TYR A 295 21.57 -6.83 18.45
CA TYR A 295 21.45 -6.24 19.79
C TYR A 295 22.82 -5.98 20.45
N SER A 296 23.83 -6.78 20.10
CA SER A 296 25.18 -6.72 20.66
C SER A 296 26.17 -6.16 19.64
N ARG A 297 26.98 -5.18 20.06
CA ARG A 297 28.07 -4.63 19.24
C ARG A 297 29.11 -5.69 18.91
N ARG A 298 29.44 -6.51 19.91
CA ARG A 298 30.42 -7.58 19.80
C ARG A 298 29.99 -8.61 18.76
N ASP A 299 28.71 -8.90 18.70
CA ASP A 299 28.14 -9.87 17.75
C ASP A 299 28.15 -9.31 16.33
N ALA A 300 27.85 -8.01 16.17
CA ALA A 300 27.97 -7.32 14.89
C ALA A 300 29.41 -7.28 14.37
N GLU A 301 30.38 -6.93 15.24
CA GLU A 301 31.80 -6.90 14.89
C GLU A 301 32.31 -8.32 14.54
N TYR A 302 31.93 -9.33 15.32
CA TYR A 302 32.28 -10.72 15.05
C TYR A 302 31.66 -11.24 13.75
N ALA A 303 30.40 -10.89 13.47
CA ALA A 303 29.73 -11.23 12.22
C ALA A 303 30.43 -10.57 11.02
N MET A 304 30.81 -9.29 11.13
CA MET A 304 31.54 -8.55 10.09
C MET A 304 32.85 -9.25 9.73
N ASP A 305 33.70 -9.51 10.72
CA ASP A 305 35.02 -10.14 10.52
C ASP A 305 34.94 -11.53 9.88
N ARG A 306 33.83 -12.25 10.12
CA ARG A 306 33.63 -13.63 9.65
C ARG A 306 32.90 -13.73 8.30
N THR A 307 32.27 -12.64 7.83
CA THR A 307 31.43 -12.66 6.63
C THR A 307 31.87 -11.71 5.53
N ASP A 308 32.68 -10.70 5.85
CA ASP A 308 33.28 -9.84 4.84
C ASP A 308 34.20 -10.64 3.90
N GLY A 309 34.09 -10.40 2.59
CA GLY A 309 34.85 -11.13 1.56
C GLY A 309 34.36 -12.55 1.27
N ARG A 310 33.23 -12.98 1.84
CA ARG A 310 32.69 -14.33 1.59
C ARG A 310 31.98 -14.41 0.24
N TRP A 311 32.11 -15.55 -0.43
CA TRP A 311 31.37 -15.84 -1.66
C TRP A 311 29.98 -16.40 -1.34
N VAL A 312 28.93 -15.72 -1.81
CA VAL A 312 27.51 -16.06 -1.64
C VAL A 312 26.81 -15.91 -3.00
N GLU A 313 26.15 -16.97 -3.48
CA GLU A 313 25.47 -16.97 -4.79
C GLU A 313 26.35 -16.47 -5.96
N GLY A 314 27.64 -16.84 -5.95
CA GLY A 314 28.59 -16.44 -6.99
C GLY A 314 29.05 -14.97 -6.90
N ARG A 315 28.74 -14.26 -5.81
CA ARG A 315 29.18 -12.89 -5.54
C ARG A 315 29.98 -12.81 -4.25
N GLU A 316 31.03 -12.01 -4.23
CA GLU A 316 31.78 -11.69 -3.01
C GLU A 316 31.05 -10.57 -2.26
N ILE A 317 30.48 -10.88 -1.10
CA ILE A 317 29.78 -9.88 -0.28
C ILE A 317 30.76 -8.99 0.47
N ARG A 318 30.38 -7.73 0.69
CA ARG A 318 31.15 -6.80 1.53
C ARG A 318 30.34 -6.43 2.75
N VAL A 319 30.90 -6.62 3.94
CA VAL A 319 30.21 -6.39 5.20
C VAL A 319 30.98 -5.34 6.00
N ALA A 320 30.31 -4.25 6.35
CA ALA A 320 30.92 -3.16 7.11
C ALA A 320 29.94 -2.59 8.14
N MET A 321 30.46 -2.05 9.24
CA MET A 321 29.65 -1.24 10.17
C MET A 321 29.05 -0.05 9.42
N ALA A 322 27.72 0.09 9.47
CA ALA A 322 27.03 1.17 8.80
C ALA A 322 27.34 2.51 9.48
N ARG A 323 27.84 3.49 8.73
CA ARG A 323 28.26 4.81 9.26
C ARG A 323 27.15 5.87 9.36
N TYR A 324 25.90 5.55 9.06
CA TYR A 324 24.82 6.53 9.07
C TYR A 324 23.49 5.94 9.56
N GLU A 325 22.78 6.76 10.36
CA GLU A 325 21.36 6.64 10.59
C GLU A 325 20.60 6.62 9.26
N ARG A 326 19.48 5.91 9.24
CA ARG A 326 18.58 5.79 8.09
C ARG A 326 18.31 7.19 7.49
N PRO A 327 18.34 7.38 6.16
CA PRO A 327 17.43 8.35 5.58
C PRO A 327 16.04 7.90 6.03
N ILE A 328 15.38 8.73 6.83
CA ILE A 328 14.03 8.44 7.32
C ILE A 328 13.17 8.21 6.08
N ASP A 329 12.73 6.98 5.88
CA ASP A 329 11.57 6.73 5.02
C ASP A 329 10.39 7.33 5.79
N GLU A 330 9.92 8.50 5.36
CA GLU A 330 8.93 9.34 6.05
C GLU A 330 7.51 8.73 6.10
N ARG A 331 7.40 7.41 6.27
CA ARG A 331 6.15 6.74 6.65
C ARG A 331 5.97 6.65 8.18
N GLY A 332 6.93 7.12 8.98
CA GLY A 332 6.96 6.92 10.43
C GLY A 332 6.96 8.16 11.35
N ALA A 333 7.07 9.39 10.83
CA ALA A 333 7.13 10.58 11.68
C ALA A 333 5.73 11.11 12.07
N TYR A 334 4.97 10.32 12.83
CA TYR A 334 3.93 10.84 13.71
C TYR A 334 4.11 10.21 15.08
N THR A 335 4.95 10.82 15.91
CA THR A 335 4.65 10.95 17.34
C THR A 335 5.46 12.08 17.97
N ARG A 336 4.75 12.87 18.80
CA ARG A 336 5.23 13.67 19.94
C ARG A 336 5.96 14.98 19.66
N ARG A 337 5.23 16.08 19.83
CA ARG A 337 5.48 17.21 20.78
C ARG A 337 4.25 18.14 20.66
N GLY A 338 3.59 18.60 21.72
CA GLY A 338 3.76 18.45 23.16
C GLY A 338 2.57 19.13 23.85
N ARG A 339 2.38 18.74 25.12
CA ARG A 339 1.59 19.35 26.22
C ARG A 339 0.50 20.37 25.90
#